data_AF-A0A5E4QKD9-F1
#
_entry.id   AF-A0A5E4QKD9-F1
#
_cell.length_a   1.000
_cell.length_b   1.000
_cell.length_c   1.000
_cell.angle_alpha   90.00
_cell.angle_beta   90.00
_cell.angle_gamma   90.00
#
_symmetry.space_group_name_H-M   'P 1'
#
loop_
_entity.id
_entity.type
_entity.pdbx_description
1 polymer ?
#
loop_
_entity_poly.entity_id
_entity_poly.type
_entity_poly.pdbx_seq_one_letter_code
_entity_poly.pdbx_strand_id
1 'polypeptide(L)'
;MEKFCEDLGVDPENVVMLVIAYKMGAKQMGYFTQEEWLNGLTELQCDSAHKLQNKLEYLRSLLNDPQIFKAIYRYSYDFARQRSLDTSTARALLGVLLPRWSLRAALCRFLSGDAREDPTNNTTTSSPTSAPEEL
;
A
#
# COMPACT_ATOMS: atom_id res chain seq x y z
N MET A 1 -2.94 15.74 16.71
CA MET A 1 -2.87 14.26 16.78
C MET A 1 -1.89 13.78 17.83
N GLU A 2 -0.68 14.33 17.92
CA GLU A 2 0.35 13.92 18.92
C GLU A 2 -0.20 13.83 20.34
N LYS A 3 -0.79 14.92 20.86
CA LYS A 3 -1.42 14.92 22.20
C LYS A 3 -2.48 13.82 22.39
N PHE A 4 -3.26 13.52 21.35
CA PHE A 4 -4.27 12.46 21.45
C PHE A 4 -3.63 11.07 21.53
N CYS A 5 -2.57 10.81 20.77
CA CYS A 5 -1.79 9.59 20.87
C CYS A 5 -1.13 9.45 22.26
N GLU A 6 -0.59 10.55 22.79
CA GLU A 6 -0.04 10.62 24.15
C GLU A 6 -1.10 10.31 25.22
N ASP A 7 -2.28 10.94 25.14
CA ASP A 7 -3.41 10.71 26.07
C ASP A 7 -3.88 9.25 26.05
N LEU A 8 -3.77 8.57 24.90
CA LEU A 8 -4.07 7.14 24.77
C LEU A 8 -2.92 6.24 25.22
N GLY A 9 -1.69 6.75 25.33
CA GLY A 9 -0.49 5.95 25.59
C GLY A 9 -0.12 5.03 24.42
N VAL A 10 -0.38 5.48 23.19
CA VAL A 10 -0.19 4.68 21.96
C VAL A 10 0.66 5.45 20.97
N ASP A 11 1.61 4.77 20.34
CA ASP A 11 2.40 5.34 19.25
C ASP A 11 1.51 5.70 18.04
N PRO A 12 1.66 6.88 17.41
CA PRO A 12 0.95 7.24 16.18
C PRO A 12 1.01 6.19 15.06
N GLU A 13 2.10 5.41 14.98
CA GLU A 13 2.31 4.35 13.99
C GLU A 13 1.73 2.98 14.40
N ASN A 14 1.20 2.87 15.63
CA ASN A 14 0.62 1.62 16.10
C ASN A 14 -0.63 1.25 15.27
N VAL A 15 -0.76 -0.03 14.93
CA VAL A 15 -1.89 -0.53 14.12
C VAL A 15 -3.27 -0.19 14.72
N VAL A 16 -3.38 -0.07 16.05
CA VAL A 16 -4.65 0.33 16.68
C VAL A 16 -5.07 1.76 16.28
N MET A 17 -4.13 2.64 15.97
CA MET A 17 -4.43 3.99 15.47
C MET A 17 -5.09 3.96 14.10
N LEU A 18 -4.74 2.97 13.25
CA LEU A 18 -5.43 2.75 11.99
C LEU A 18 -6.88 2.29 12.22
N VAL A 19 -7.11 1.42 13.21
CA VAL A 19 -8.47 0.98 13.59
C VAL A 19 -9.30 2.17 14.10
N ILE A 20 -8.70 3.03 14.93
CA ILE A 20 -9.35 4.26 15.43
C ILE A 20 -9.67 5.17 14.25
N ALA A 21 -8.74 5.43 13.34
CA ALA A 21 -8.99 6.27 12.17
C ALA A 21 -10.13 5.74 11.29
N TYR A 22 -10.18 4.42 11.09
CA TYR A 22 -11.29 3.76 10.40
C TYR A 22 -12.62 3.98 11.11
N LYS A 23 -12.65 3.85 12.44
CA LYS A 23 -13.85 4.10 13.26
C LYS A 23 -14.28 5.57 13.32
N MET A 24 -13.34 6.50 13.19
CA MET A 24 -13.64 7.93 13.02
C MET A 24 -14.13 8.26 11.60
N GLY A 25 -14.03 7.32 10.65
CA GLY A 25 -14.35 7.57 9.25
C GLY A 25 -13.42 8.62 8.62
N ALA A 26 -12.18 8.72 9.11
CA ALA A 26 -11.26 9.78 8.72
C ALA A 26 -10.98 9.73 7.22
N LYS A 27 -11.01 10.87 6.55
CA LYS A 27 -10.75 10.99 5.11
C LYS A 27 -9.33 11.45 4.75
N GLN A 28 -8.57 11.92 5.74
CA GLN A 28 -7.21 12.43 5.54
C GLN A 28 -6.29 11.90 6.65
N MET A 29 -5.02 11.66 6.31
CA MET A 29 -4.04 11.17 7.30
C MET A 29 -3.59 12.29 8.23
N GLY A 30 -3.36 11.94 9.49
CA GLY A 30 -2.69 12.82 10.46
C GLY A 30 -3.62 13.78 11.21
N TYR A 31 -4.92 13.79 10.93
CA TYR A 31 -5.91 14.57 11.68
C TYR A 31 -7.34 14.05 11.48
N PHE A 32 -8.24 14.51 12.34
CA PHE A 32 -9.69 14.29 12.24
C PHE A 32 -10.39 15.64 12.15
N THR A 33 -11.42 15.73 11.32
CA THR A 33 -12.39 16.82 11.39
C THR A 33 -13.24 16.69 12.65
N GLN A 34 -13.88 17.78 13.07
CA GLN A 34 -14.78 17.76 14.23
C GLN A 34 -15.94 16.78 14.03
N GLU A 35 -16.46 16.68 12.81
CA GLU A 35 -17.54 15.74 12.46
C GLU A 35 -17.09 14.28 12.58
N GLU A 36 -15.96 13.91 11.97
CA GLU A 36 -15.37 12.57 12.07
C GLU A 36 -15.11 12.18 13.53
N TRP A 37 -14.54 13.10 14.31
CA TRP A 37 -14.26 12.91 15.72
C TRP A 37 -15.53 12.65 16.54
N LEU A 38 -16.54 13.51 16.40
CA LEU A 38 -17.79 13.38 17.17
C LEU A 38 -18.57 12.13 16.77
N ASN A 39 -18.67 11.84 15.46
CA ASN A 39 -19.38 10.67 14.96
C ASN A 39 -18.71 9.38 15.41
N GLY A 40 -17.39 9.25 15.25
CA GLY A 40 -16.67 8.04 15.63
C GLY A 40 -16.64 7.80 17.13
N LEU A 41 -16.48 8.85 17.95
CA LEU A 41 -16.58 8.73 19.40
C LEU A 41 -17.99 8.33 19.86
N THR A 42 -19.03 8.83 19.18
CA THR A 42 -20.42 8.43 19.43
C THR A 42 -20.66 6.96 19.08
N GLU A 43 -20.19 6.49 17.91
CA GLU A 43 -20.28 5.08 17.51
C GLU A 43 -19.53 4.17 18.49
N LEU A 44 -18.35 4.62 18.94
CA LEU A 44 -17.54 3.91 19.93
C LEU A 44 -18.08 4.03 21.35
N GLN A 45 -19.11 4.86 21.59
CA GLN A 45 -19.65 5.15 22.91
C GLN A 45 -18.56 5.60 23.91
N CYS A 46 -17.66 6.45 23.45
CA CYS A 46 -16.56 7.02 24.23
C CYS A 46 -16.68 8.55 24.20
N ASP A 47 -16.89 9.18 25.36
CA ASP A 47 -16.98 10.66 25.49
C ASP A 47 -15.68 11.30 25.98
N SER A 48 -14.63 10.49 26.17
CA SER A 48 -13.33 10.93 26.69
C SER A 48 -12.21 10.01 26.19
N ALA A 49 -11.01 10.56 26.09
CA ALA A 49 -9.81 9.81 25.72
C ALA A 49 -9.56 8.62 26.67
N HIS A 50 -9.85 8.78 27.96
CA HIS A 50 -9.71 7.70 28.94
C HIS A 50 -10.67 6.52 28.67
N LYS A 51 -11.93 6.78 28.31
CA LYS A 51 -12.85 5.69 27.90
C LYS A 51 -12.38 4.99 26.63
N LEU A 52 -11.80 5.74 25.69
CA LEU A 52 -11.25 5.15 24.47
C LEU A 52 -10.00 4.32 24.74
N GLN A 53 -9.13 4.78 25.65
CA GLN A 53 -7.96 4.06 26.12
C GLN A 53 -8.34 2.69 26.70
N ASN A 54 -9.39 2.63 27.51
CA ASN A 54 -9.92 1.38 28.07
C ASN A 54 -10.50 0.41 27.02
N LYS A 55 -10.79 0.90 25.80
CA LYS A 55 -11.26 0.08 24.67
C LYS A 55 -10.15 -0.32 23.70
N LEU A 56 -8.89 0.07 23.91
CA LEU A 56 -7.80 -0.24 22.97
C LEU A 56 -7.62 -1.74 22.73
N GLU A 57 -7.72 -2.57 23.77
CA GLU A 57 -7.70 -4.04 23.66
C GLU A 57 -8.80 -4.56 22.73
N TYR A 58 -10.03 -4.07 22.91
CA TYR A 58 -11.16 -4.41 22.04
C TYR A 58 -10.93 -3.93 20.60
N LEU A 59 -10.44 -2.70 20.40
CA LEU A 59 -10.15 -2.19 19.06
C LEU A 59 -9.08 -3.01 18.36
N ARG A 60 -8.05 -3.49 19.08
CA ARG A 60 -7.06 -4.42 18.52
C ARG A 60 -7.69 -5.76 18.13
N SER A 61 -8.58 -6.29 18.97
CA SER A 61 -9.22 -7.58 18.69
C SER A 61 -10.13 -7.57 17.46
N LEU A 62 -10.62 -6.39 17.04
CA LEU A 62 -11.36 -6.23 15.77
C LEU A 62 -10.54 -6.67 14.55
N LEU A 63 -9.21 -6.60 14.59
CA LEU A 63 -8.35 -7.07 13.50
C LEU A 63 -8.29 -8.60 13.39
N ASN A 64 -8.75 -9.33 14.41
CA ASN A 64 -8.86 -10.79 14.36
C ASN A 64 -10.10 -11.25 13.58
N ASP A 65 -11.10 -10.38 13.41
CA ASP A 65 -12.25 -10.66 12.56
C ASP A 65 -11.87 -10.48 11.08
N PRO A 66 -11.98 -11.52 10.23
CA PRO A 66 -11.54 -11.43 8.84
C PRO A 66 -12.31 -10.41 8.00
N GLN A 67 -13.59 -10.18 8.29
CA GLN A 67 -14.40 -9.22 7.54
C GLN A 67 -14.02 -7.79 7.91
N ILE A 68 -13.84 -7.52 9.21
CA ILE A 68 -13.42 -6.21 9.71
C ILE A 68 -12.00 -5.90 9.26
N PHE A 69 -11.08 -6.87 9.37
CA PHE A 69 -9.71 -6.74 8.87
C PHE A 69 -9.69 -6.36 7.39
N LYS A 70 -10.47 -7.04 6.55
CA LYS A 70 -10.55 -6.74 5.11
C LYS A 70 -11.06 -5.32 4.85
N ALA A 71 -12.02 -4.85 5.65
CA ALA A 71 -12.54 -3.48 5.53
C ALA A 71 -11.48 -2.44 5.91
N ILE A 72 -10.78 -2.63 7.03
CA ILE A 72 -9.70 -1.76 7.49
C ILE A 72 -8.52 -1.76 6.52
N TYR A 73 -8.15 -2.93 5.99
CA TYR A 73 -7.12 -3.06 4.96
C TYR A 73 -7.48 -2.28 3.69
N ARG A 74 -8.72 -2.38 3.21
CA ARG A 74 -9.15 -1.62 2.03
C ARG A 74 -9.10 -0.11 2.29
N TYR A 75 -9.55 0.30 3.48
CA TYR A 75 -9.48 1.69 3.92
C TYR A 75 -8.03 2.22 3.98
N SER A 76 -7.10 1.47 4.55
CA SER A 76 -5.68 1.87 4.62
C SER A 76 -5.02 1.89 3.24
N TYR A 77 -5.37 0.95 2.38
CA TYR A 77 -4.88 0.87 1.01
C TYR A 77 -5.28 2.11 0.20
N ASP A 78 -6.50 2.63 0.38
CA ASP A 78 -6.94 3.85 -0.33
C ASP A 78 -6.05 5.06 -0.01
N PHE A 79 -5.61 5.22 1.25
CA PHE A 79 -4.63 6.26 1.61
C PHE A 79 -3.27 6.04 0.98
N ALA A 80 -2.77 4.80 1.02
CA ALA A 80 -1.47 4.48 0.44
C ALA A 80 -1.47 4.75 -1.07
N ARG A 81 -2.58 4.42 -1.76
CA ARG A 81 -2.76 4.64 -3.19
C ARG A 81 -2.77 6.13 -3.55
N GLN A 82 -3.44 6.98 -2.77
CA GLN A 82 -3.45 8.43 -3.03
C GLN A 82 -2.06 9.08 -2.88
N ARG A 83 -1.19 8.48 -2.06
CA ARG A 83 0.16 8.98 -1.79
C ARG A 83 1.25 8.31 -2.63
N SER A 84 0.90 7.23 -3.35
CA SER A 84 1.81 6.61 -4.30
C SER A 84 1.94 7.47 -5.55
N LEU A 85 3.19 7.72 -5.97
CA LEU A 85 3.46 8.39 -7.23
C LEU A 85 3.10 7.45 -8.38
N ASP A 86 2.29 7.93 -9.33
CA ASP A 86 1.95 7.13 -10.49
C ASP A 86 3.20 6.86 -11.34
N THR A 87 3.24 5.68 -11.94
CA THR A 87 4.44 5.20 -12.62
C THR A 87 4.83 6.04 -13.84
N SER A 88 3.85 6.68 -14.50
CA SER A 88 4.08 7.62 -15.59
C SER A 88 4.79 8.89 -15.10
N THR A 89 4.30 9.50 -14.03
CA THR A 89 4.89 10.69 -13.42
C THR A 89 6.26 10.38 -12.84
N ALA A 90 6.43 9.24 -12.18
CA ALA A 90 7.72 8.76 -11.70
C ALA A 90 8.73 8.67 -12.86
N ARG A 91 8.34 8.07 -14.00
CA ARG A 91 9.17 7.95 -15.19
C ARG A 91 9.54 9.31 -15.78
N ALA A 92 8.59 10.24 -15.86
CA ALA A 92 8.82 11.58 -16.37
C ALA A 92 9.81 12.35 -15.48
N LEU A 93 9.61 12.34 -14.16
CA LEU A 93 10.50 12.98 -13.20
C LEU A 93 11.92 12.39 -13.24
N LEU A 94 12.04 11.07 -13.28
CA LEU A 94 13.34 10.41 -13.44
C LEU A 94 14.01 10.76 -14.78
N GLY A 95 13.23 10.96 -15.85
CA GLY A 95 13.71 11.43 -17.14
C GLY A 95 14.31 12.84 -17.10
N VAL A 96 13.73 13.73 -16.30
CA VAL A 96 14.22 15.10 -16.09
C VAL A 96 15.44 15.11 -15.18
N LEU A 97 15.40 14.38 -14.05
CA LEU A 97 16.44 14.42 -13.02
C LEU A 97 17.69 13.62 -13.41
N LEU A 98 17.54 12.52 -14.17
CA LEU A 98 18.62 11.59 -14.50
C LEU A 98 18.77 11.39 -16.02
N PRO A 99 19.03 12.44 -16.82
CA PRO A 99 19.03 12.35 -18.28
C PRO A 99 20.18 11.49 -18.84
N ARG A 100 21.30 11.38 -18.11
CA ARG A 100 22.51 10.66 -18.54
C ARG A 100 22.77 9.35 -17.80
N TRP A 101 21.83 8.89 -17.00
CA TRP A 101 22.02 7.67 -16.21
C TRP A 101 21.88 6.42 -17.09
N SER A 102 22.93 5.59 -17.13
CA SER A 102 23.02 4.42 -18.02
C SER A 102 21.92 3.38 -17.78
N LEU A 103 21.37 3.30 -16.56
CA LEU A 103 20.30 2.38 -16.20
C LEU A 103 18.89 2.91 -16.51
N ARG A 104 18.75 4.13 -17.05
CA ARG A 104 17.45 4.76 -17.30
C ARG A 104 16.54 3.90 -18.18
N ALA A 105 17.07 3.35 -19.28
CA ALA A 105 16.26 2.53 -20.19
C ALA A 105 15.75 1.24 -19.51
N ALA A 106 16.61 0.57 -18.75
CA ALA A 106 16.27 -0.63 -18.00
C ALA A 106 15.23 -0.34 -16.90
N LEU A 107 15.40 0.75 -16.15
CA LEU A 107 14.45 1.17 -15.12
C LEU A 107 13.10 1.56 -15.73
N CYS A 108 13.08 2.31 -16.84
CA CYS A 108 11.84 2.65 -17.54
C CYS A 108 11.07 1.40 -18.01
N ARG A 109 11.78 0.37 -18.48
CA ARG A 109 11.18 -0.92 -18.84
C ARG A 109 10.61 -1.66 -17.63
N PHE A 110 11.39 -1.77 -16.55
CA PHE A 110 10.93 -2.38 -15.28
C PHE A 110 9.65 -1.72 -14.76
N LEU A 111 9.63 -0.38 -14.72
CA LEU A 111 8.46 0.40 -14.32
C LEU A 111 7.26 0.24 -15.26
N SER A 112 7.46 -0.21 -16.51
CA SER A 112 6.36 -0.43 -17.45
C SER A 112 5.74 -1.82 -17.33
N GLY A 113 6.21 -2.66 -16.40
CA GLY A 113 5.67 -4.01 -16.17
C GLY A 113 6.24 -5.09 -17.09
N ASP A 114 7.15 -4.75 -18.00
CA ASP A 114 7.78 -5.67 -18.97
C ASP A 114 8.90 -6.55 -18.34
N ALA A 115 8.88 -6.71 -17.02
CA ALA A 115 9.88 -7.46 -16.27
C ALA A 115 9.61 -8.98 -16.31
N ARG A 116 9.37 -9.55 -17.50
CA ARG A 116 9.49 -11.01 -17.73
C ARG A 116 9.51 -11.35 -19.23
N GLU A 117 10.68 -11.25 -19.84
CA GLU A 117 11.03 -12.19 -20.91
C GLU A 117 12.31 -12.91 -20.47
N ASP A 118 12.15 -14.15 -20.00
CA ASP A 118 13.25 -15.08 -19.80
C ASP A 118 13.77 -15.50 -21.20
N PRO A 119 15.03 -15.23 -21.57
CA PRO A 119 15.56 -15.63 -22.86
C PRO A 119 16.03 -17.09 -22.79
N THR A 120 15.12 -18.04 -22.57
CA THR A 120 15.43 -19.49 -22.69
C THR A 120 14.20 -20.26 -23.18
N ASN A 121 13.79 -20.07 -24.43
CA ASN A 121 13.17 -21.14 -25.22
C ASN A 121 13.07 -20.78 -26.71
N ASN A 122 14.19 -20.95 -27.43
CA ASN A 122 14.16 -21.33 -28.83
C ASN A 122 15.32 -22.30 -29.12
N THR A 123 15.26 -23.49 -28.52
CA THR A 123 15.92 -24.65 -29.12
C THR A 123 15.16 -24.99 -30.39
N THR A 124 15.47 -24.31 -31.49
CA THR A 124 15.02 -24.72 -32.81
C THR A 124 15.80 -25.96 -33.19
N THR A 125 15.13 -27.10 -33.06
CA THR A 125 15.37 -28.34 -33.80
C THR A 125 15.83 -28.05 -35.23
N SER A 126 17.10 -28.35 -35.54
CA SER A 126 17.55 -28.65 -36.90
C SER A 126 17.94 -30.12 -36.96
N SER A 127 17.03 -30.94 -37.50
CA SER A 127 17.34 -32.31 -37.92
C SER A 127 18.30 -32.27 -39.12
N PRO A 128 19.22 -33.24 -39.25
CA PRO A 128 20.16 -33.32 -40.37
C PRO A 128 19.46 -33.91 -41.60
N THR A 129 19.58 -33.22 -42.75
CA THR A 129 19.10 -33.69 -44.06
C THR A 129 20.25 -34.34 -44.84
N SER A 130 19.88 -35.47 -45.47
CA SER A 130 20.45 -36.18 -46.63
C SER A 130 21.74 -37.00 -46.49
N ALA A 131 21.54 -38.31 -46.64
CA ALA A 131 22.51 -39.31 -47.11
C ALA A 131 22.78 -39.18 -48.64
N PRO A 132 23.86 -39.80 -49.17
CA PRO A 132 24.31 -39.63 -50.56
C PRO A 132 23.82 -40.76 -51.48
N GLU A 133 23.55 -40.46 -52.76
CA GLU A 133 23.41 -41.44 -53.83
C GLU A 133 24.03 -40.92 -55.16
N GLU A 134 24.79 -41.82 -55.79
CA GLU A 134 25.27 -41.88 -57.19
C GLU A 134 26.48 -41.03 -57.63
N LEU A 135 27.67 -41.64 -57.77
CA LEU A 135 28.12 -42.47 -58.91
C LEU A 135 29.43 -43.21 -58.58
#